data_AF-X1ELR6-F1
#
_entry.id   AF-X1ELR6-F1
#
_cell.length_a   1.000
_cell.length_b   1.000
_cell.length_c   1.000
_cell.angle_alpha   90.00
_cell.angle_beta   90.00
_cell.angle_gamma   90.00
#
_symmetry.space_group_name_H-M   'P 1'
#
loop_
_entity.id
_entity.type
_entity.pdbx_description
1 polymer ?
#
loop_
_entity_poly.entity_id
_entity_poly.type
_entity_poly.pdbx_seq_one_letter_code
_entity_poly.pdbx_strand_id
1 'polypeptide(L)'
;MTNKNRQSGHITPKNRNKIIGYSIIITIIYFACFVLLKTHPFEDWWLWPFFDDMIGVFMAAGAIAIITGIILVVQSVIESERDKKQKVFDKKLALYSGIIEQMEGLYRLKEGEEVPLIDDQERTDLFFTQLKVALLAKPKTFRSYSQLINDIADDEGVIKEEATKLLLDFIVDARSDLDVQEEMSPEDQKSFNESLEIAEKAAGNIQKTG
;
A
#
# COMPACT_ATOMS: atom_id res chain seq x y z
N MET A 1 21.08 17.25 -17.62
CA MET A 1 19.71 17.75 -17.36
C MET A 1 18.89 17.60 -18.63
N THR A 2 18.11 16.53 -18.75
CA THR A 2 17.18 16.34 -19.87
C THR A 2 15.79 16.09 -19.31
N ASN A 3 14.91 16.99 -19.72
CA ASN A 3 13.58 17.25 -19.22
C ASN A 3 12.63 16.10 -19.59
N LYS A 4 12.25 15.28 -18.61
CA LYS A 4 11.21 14.26 -18.75
C LYS A 4 9.86 14.93 -18.50
N ASN A 5 9.30 15.54 -19.56
CA ASN A 5 7.90 15.97 -19.58
C ASN A 5 7.00 14.74 -19.42
N ARG A 6 6.69 14.38 -18.16
CA ARG A 6 5.52 13.58 -17.82
C ARG A 6 4.30 14.43 -18.17
N GLN A 7 3.70 14.18 -19.33
CA GLN A 7 2.33 14.59 -19.57
C GLN A 7 1.42 13.81 -18.60
N SER A 8 1.23 14.40 -17.41
CA SER A 8 0.12 14.07 -16.55
C SER A 8 -1.16 14.48 -17.28
N GLY A 9 -1.94 13.52 -17.75
CA GLY A 9 -3.27 13.71 -18.34
C GLY A 9 -4.31 14.20 -17.33
N HIS A 10 -4.02 15.29 -16.62
CA HIS A 10 -4.98 15.94 -15.74
C HIS A 10 -5.93 16.77 -16.62
N ILE A 11 -7.16 16.27 -16.78
CA ILE A 11 -8.26 17.00 -17.39
C ILE A 11 -8.52 18.24 -16.53
N THR A 12 -8.15 19.43 -17.02
CA THR A 12 -8.44 20.69 -16.34
C THR A 12 -9.97 20.91 -16.28
N PRO A 13 -10.50 21.54 -15.21
CA PRO A 13 -11.95 21.67 -15.01
C PRO A 13 -12.66 22.41 -16.16
N LYS A 14 -11.96 23.34 -16.83
CA LYS A 14 -12.46 24.06 -18.01
C LYS A 14 -12.63 23.15 -19.24
N ASN A 15 -11.76 22.15 -19.40
CA ASN A 15 -11.84 21.18 -20.51
C ASN A 15 -12.87 20.08 -20.23
N ARG A 16 -13.05 19.70 -18.95
CA ARG A 16 -14.09 18.75 -18.52
C ARG A 16 -15.50 19.20 -18.92
N ASN A 17 -15.84 20.48 -18.68
CA ASN A 17 -17.16 21.01 -19.00
C ASN A 17 -17.44 21.07 -20.51
N LYS A 18 -16.40 21.31 -21.34
CA LYS A 18 -16.51 21.25 -22.80
C LYS A 18 -16.73 19.82 -23.30
N ILE A 19 -15.98 18.85 -22.76
CA ILE A 19 -16.13 17.42 -23.11
C ILE A 19 -17.53 16.92 -22.74
N ILE A 20 -18.02 17.27 -21.55
CA ILE A 20 -19.38 16.93 -21.11
C ILE A 20 -20.41 17.58 -22.05
N GLY A 21 -20.24 18.85 -22.42
CA GLY A 21 -21.12 19.55 -23.36
C GLY A 21 -21.18 18.88 -24.74
N TYR A 22 -20.03 18.55 -25.33
CA TYR A 22 -20.00 17.83 -26.62
C TYR A 22 -20.60 16.42 -26.51
N SER A 23 -20.32 15.69 -25.43
CA SER A 23 -20.90 14.36 -25.21
C SER A 23 -22.42 14.41 -25.15
N ILE A 24 -23.00 15.37 -24.44
CA ILE A 24 -24.46 15.53 -24.34
C ILE A 24 -25.07 15.85 -25.71
N ILE A 25 -24.45 16.75 -26.48
CA ILE A 25 -24.92 17.10 -27.84
C ILE A 25 -24.90 15.88 -28.75
N ILE A 26 -23.82 15.09 -28.73
CA ILE A 26 -23.70 13.86 -29.52
C ILE A 26 -24.77 12.85 -29.11
N THR A 27 -25.02 12.66 -27.82
CA THR A 27 -26.08 11.77 -27.32
C THR A 27 -27.47 12.23 -27.76
N ILE A 28 -27.76 13.54 -27.74
CA ILE A 28 -29.04 14.09 -28.21
C ILE A 28 -29.22 13.83 -29.71
N ILE A 29 -28.20 14.12 -30.53
CA ILE A 29 -28.24 13.85 -31.98
C ILE A 29 -28.44 12.35 -32.25
N TYR A 30 -27.74 11.50 -31.51
CA TYR A 30 -27.85 10.04 -31.62
C TYR A 30 -29.28 9.54 -31.36
N PHE A 31 -29.87 9.93 -30.22
CA PHE A 31 -31.25 9.53 -29.90
C PHE A 31 -32.29 10.17 -30.83
N ALA A 32 -32.08 11.40 -31.29
CA ALA A 32 -32.97 12.07 -32.24
C ALA A 32 -33.02 11.32 -33.59
N CYS A 33 -31.88 10.87 -34.10
CA CYS A 33 -31.82 10.05 -35.31
C CYS A 33 -32.56 8.71 -35.13
N PHE A 34 -32.41 8.07 -33.96
CA PHE A 34 -33.07 6.80 -33.66
C PHE A 34 -34.60 6.94 -33.54
N VAL A 35 -35.07 8.03 -32.93
CA VAL A 35 -36.50 8.35 -32.83
C VAL A 35 -37.09 8.64 -34.22
N LEU A 36 -36.39 9.42 -35.05
CA LEU A 36 -36.79 9.71 -36.43
C LEU A 36 -36.96 8.43 -37.28
N LEU A 37 -36.00 7.50 -37.17
CA LEU A 37 -36.05 6.20 -37.83
C LEU A 37 -37.21 5.32 -37.34
N LYS A 38 -37.59 5.42 -36.06
CA LYS A 38 -38.73 4.68 -35.51
C LYS A 38 -40.09 5.24 -35.92
N THR A 39 -40.20 6.56 -36.11
CA THR A 39 -41.49 7.24 -36.36
C THR A 39 -41.91 7.25 -37.83
N HIS A 40 -41.00 7.04 -38.77
CA HIS A 40 -41.30 7.06 -40.20
C HIS A 40 -41.01 5.68 -40.82
N PRO A 41 -41.98 5.04 -41.49
CA PRO A 41 -41.74 3.79 -42.21
C PRO A 41 -40.92 4.08 -43.45
N PHE A 42 -39.61 3.83 -43.38
CA PHE A 42 -38.66 3.98 -44.49
C PHE A 42 -38.46 2.67 -45.28
N GLU A 43 -39.35 1.68 -45.13
CA GLU A 43 -39.22 0.34 -45.72
C GLU A 43 -39.12 0.32 -47.26
N ASP A 44 -39.70 1.32 -47.94
CA ASP A 44 -39.65 1.44 -49.41
C ASP A 44 -38.40 2.20 -49.93
N TRP A 45 -37.49 2.60 -49.04
CA TRP A 45 -36.31 3.37 -49.44
C TRP A 45 -35.21 2.42 -49.93
N TRP A 46 -34.68 2.64 -51.14
CA TRP A 46 -33.66 1.74 -51.75
C TRP A 46 -32.37 1.58 -50.92
N LEU A 47 -32.11 2.50 -49.98
CA LEU A 47 -30.98 2.48 -49.05
C LEU A 47 -31.30 1.79 -47.71
N TRP A 48 -32.54 1.34 -47.49
CA TRP A 48 -32.96 0.71 -46.24
C TRP A 48 -32.05 -0.46 -45.81
N PRO A 49 -31.68 -1.42 -46.69
CA PRO A 49 -30.75 -2.49 -46.32
C PRO A 49 -29.38 -1.97 -45.86
N PHE A 50 -28.89 -0.89 -46.45
CA PHE A 50 -27.64 -0.25 -46.06
C PHE A 50 -27.73 0.40 -44.67
N PHE A 51 -28.84 1.08 -44.36
CA PHE A 51 -29.05 1.67 -43.03
C PHE A 51 -29.22 0.62 -41.93
N ASP A 52 -29.90 -0.49 -42.22
CA ASP A 52 -30.10 -1.60 -41.28
C ASP A 52 -28.76 -2.25 -40.88
N ASP A 53 -27.93 -2.58 -41.87
CA ASP A 53 -26.57 -3.08 -41.65
C ASP A 53 -25.70 -2.08 -40.87
N MET A 54 -25.80 -0.79 -41.20
CA MET A 54 -25.05 0.26 -40.52
C MET A 54 -25.47 0.39 -39.05
N ILE A 55 -26.77 0.32 -38.74
CA ILE A 55 -27.28 0.31 -37.36
C ILE A 55 -26.76 -0.91 -36.61
N GLY A 56 -26.76 -2.09 -37.23
CA GLY A 56 -26.19 -3.32 -36.66
C GLY A 56 -24.71 -3.14 -36.27
N VAL A 57 -23.90 -2.58 -37.18
CA VAL A 57 -22.47 -2.29 -36.92
C VAL A 57 -22.29 -1.23 -35.83
N PHE A 58 -23.10 -0.16 -35.83
CA PHE A 58 -23.03 0.88 -34.79
C PHE A 58 -23.43 0.35 -33.42
N MET A 59 -24.46 -0.48 -33.33
CA MET A 59 -24.88 -1.11 -32.08
C MET A 59 -23.81 -2.08 -31.57
N ALA A 60 -23.20 -2.87 -32.46
CA ALA A 60 -22.08 -3.75 -32.11
C ALA A 60 -20.86 -2.95 -31.61
N ALA A 61 -20.48 -1.89 -32.32
CA ALA A 61 -19.38 -1.01 -31.91
C ALA A 61 -19.67 -0.29 -30.59
N GLY A 62 -20.90 0.16 -30.38
CA GLY A 62 -21.35 0.78 -29.13
C GLY A 62 -21.29 -0.20 -27.95
N ALA A 63 -21.75 -1.43 -28.14
CA ALA A 63 -21.66 -2.47 -27.12
C ALA A 63 -20.20 -2.77 -26.74
N ILE A 64 -19.30 -2.90 -27.73
CA ILE A 64 -17.86 -3.11 -27.51
C ILE A 64 -17.25 -1.92 -26.75
N ALA A 65 -17.60 -0.69 -27.13
CA ALA A 65 -17.10 0.51 -26.46
C ALA A 65 -17.53 0.58 -24.99
N ILE A 66 -18.78 0.20 -24.69
CA ILE A 66 -19.30 0.14 -23.31
C ILE A 66 -18.53 -0.90 -22.49
N ILE A 67 -18.41 -2.13 -22.98
CA ILE A 67 -17.68 -3.20 -22.29
C ILE A 67 -16.22 -2.79 -22.06
N THR A 68 -15.57 -2.25 -23.08
CA THR A 68 -14.19 -1.76 -22.98
C THR A 68 -14.06 -0.65 -21.95
N GLY A 69 -15.01 0.30 -21.93
CA GLY A 69 -15.05 1.37 -20.94
C GLY A 69 -15.14 0.85 -19.51
N ILE A 70 -16.01 -0.14 -19.26
CA ILE A 70 -16.13 -0.78 -17.94
C ILE A 70 -14.83 -1.47 -17.54
N ILE A 71 -14.21 -2.24 -18.45
CA ILE A 71 -12.94 -2.93 -18.19
C ILE A 71 -11.84 -1.93 -17.82
N LEU A 72 -11.70 -0.82 -18.56
CA LEU A 72 -10.69 0.20 -18.28
C LEU A 72 -10.89 0.84 -16.89
N VAL A 73 -12.15 1.11 -16.51
CA VAL A 73 -12.45 1.63 -15.17
C VAL A 73 -12.05 0.62 -14.10
N VAL A 74 -12.42 -0.65 -14.24
CA VAL A 74 -12.07 -1.70 -13.28
C VAL A 74 -10.55 -1.88 -13.17
N GLN A 75 -9.84 -1.91 -14.30
CA GLN A 75 -8.37 -1.98 -14.33
C GLN A 75 -7.74 -0.80 -13.61
N SER A 76 -8.24 0.43 -13.83
CA SER A 76 -7.72 1.62 -13.17
C SER A 76 -7.91 1.60 -11.64
N VAL A 77 -9.04 1.04 -11.16
CA VAL A 77 -9.30 0.87 -9.73
C VAL A 77 -8.35 -0.16 -9.14
N ILE A 78 -8.22 -1.33 -9.78
CA ILE A 78 -7.32 -2.40 -9.34
C ILE A 78 -5.86 -1.93 -9.32
N GLU A 79 -5.41 -1.23 -10.36
CA GLU A 79 -4.06 -0.67 -10.44
C GLU A 79 -3.84 0.39 -9.35
N SER A 80 -4.80 1.29 -9.14
CA SER A 80 -4.70 2.28 -8.06
C SER A 80 -4.66 1.64 -6.67
N GLU A 81 -5.44 0.59 -6.43
CA GLU A 81 -5.40 -0.14 -5.17
C GLU A 81 -4.08 -0.88 -4.98
N ARG A 82 -3.58 -1.55 -6.03
CA ARG A 82 -2.28 -2.21 -6.03
C ARG A 82 -1.16 -1.22 -5.72
N ASP A 83 -1.14 -0.08 -6.38
CA ASP A 83 -0.15 0.99 -6.16
C ASP A 83 -0.19 1.53 -4.73
N LYS A 84 -1.40 1.75 -4.18
CA LYS A 84 -1.56 2.18 -2.79
C LYS A 84 -1.06 1.13 -1.82
N LYS A 85 -1.43 -0.15 -2.02
CA LYS A 85 -0.98 -1.27 -1.20
C LYS A 85 0.54 -1.41 -1.24
N GLN A 86 1.14 -1.34 -2.42
CA GLN A 86 2.59 -1.38 -2.59
C GLN A 86 3.29 -0.21 -1.87
N LYS A 87 2.79 1.02 -2.02
CA LYS A 87 3.35 2.18 -1.30
C LYS A 87 3.24 2.06 0.21
N VAL A 88 2.13 1.54 0.72
CA VAL A 88 1.95 1.30 2.16
C VAL A 88 2.92 0.21 2.62
N PHE A 89 3.06 -0.86 1.85
CA PHE A 89 4.03 -1.92 2.11
C PHE A 89 5.47 -1.39 2.17
N ASP A 90 5.92 -0.64 1.15
CA ASP A 90 7.27 -0.07 1.12
C ASP A 90 7.54 0.83 2.33
N LYS A 91 6.52 1.62 2.74
CA LYS A 91 6.62 2.47 3.94
C LYS A 91 6.65 1.67 5.24
N LYS A 92 5.87 0.60 5.36
CA LYS A 92 5.91 -0.32 6.51
C LYS A 92 7.26 -1.00 6.61
N LEU A 93 7.78 -1.51 5.50
CA LEU A 93 9.08 -2.16 5.44
C LEU A 93 10.19 -1.19 5.86
N ALA A 94 10.20 0.02 5.31
CA ALA A 94 11.16 1.06 5.70
C ALA A 94 11.04 1.44 7.18
N LEU A 95 9.82 1.51 7.72
CA LEU A 95 9.60 1.78 9.14
C LEU A 95 10.16 0.65 10.03
N TYR A 96 9.85 -0.60 9.71
CA TYR A 96 10.29 -1.75 10.50
C TYR A 96 11.79 -1.98 10.41
N SER A 97 12.40 -1.79 9.22
CA SER A 97 13.85 -1.78 9.07
C SER A 97 14.50 -0.65 9.88
N GLY A 98 13.93 0.57 9.82
CA GLY A 98 14.43 1.70 10.61
C GLY A 98 14.30 1.48 12.12
N ILE A 99 13.30 0.74 12.58
CA ILE A 99 13.20 0.32 13.99
C ILE A 99 14.36 -0.62 14.34
N ILE A 100 14.69 -1.61 13.51
CA ILE A 100 15.83 -2.51 13.76
C ILE A 100 17.12 -1.72 13.86
N GLU A 101 17.36 -0.77 12.95
CA GLU A 101 18.54 0.12 12.98
C GLU A 101 18.56 1.01 14.23
N GLN A 102 17.41 1.56 14.62
CA GLN A 102 17.29 2.35 15.85
C GLN A 102 17.64 1.49 17.08
N MET A 103 17.10 0.27 17.17
CA MET A 103 17.40 -0.65 18.25
C MET A 103 18.88 -1.04 18.25
N GLU A 104 19.46 -1.37 17.10
CA GLU A 104 20.92 -1.62 16.99
C GLU A 104 21.73 -0.46 17.58
N GLY A 105 21.34 0.78 17.31
CA GLY A 105 21.95 1.97 17.90
C GLY A 105 21.89 2.00 19.42
N LEU A 106 20.74 1.65 20.01
CA LEU A 106 20.55 1.62 21.47
C LEU A 106 21.40 0.55 22.16
N TYR A 107 21.59 -0.61 21.51
CA TYR A 107 22.38 -1.71 22.07
C TYR A 107 23.91 -1.50 21.93
N ARG A 108 24.37 -0.47 21.22
CA ARG A 108 25.80 -0.16 21.09
C ARG A 108 26.29 0.66 22.27
N LEU A 109 27.47 0.31 22.81
CA LEU A 109 28.13 1.13 23.81
C LEU A 109 28.61 2.45 23.22
N LYS A 110 28.28 3.54 23.91
CA LYS A 110 28.76 4.88 23.61
C LYS A 110 30.11 5.12 24.30
N GLU A 111 30.89 6.07 23.78
CA GLU A 111 32.20 6.40 24.37
C GLU A 111 32.04 6.88 25.82
N GLY A 112 32.58 6.09 26.77
CA GLY A 112 32.53 6.39 28.20
C GLY A 112 31.45 5.65 28.99
N GLU A 113 30.65 4.80 28.36
CA GLU A 113 29.67 3.95 29.03
C GLU A 113 30.21 2.52 29.22
N GLU A 114 29.96 1.93 30.39
CA GLU A 114 30.27 0.52 30.68
C GLU A 114 29.12 -0.43 30.32
N VAL A 115 27.91 0.10 30.11
CA VAL A 115 26.71 -0.64 29.71
C VAL A 115 25.85 0.22 28.77
N PRO A 116 25.06 -0.37 27.85
CA PRO A 116 24.16 0.39 26.99
C PRO A 116 23.09 1.12 27.79
N LEU A 117 23.08 2.46 27.72
CA LEU A 117 22.14 3.33 28.40
C LEU A 117 21.27 4.11 27.41
N ILE A 118 19.97 4.08 27.65
CA ILE A 118 18.98 4.86 26.88
C ILE A 118 18.82 6.24 27.50
N ASP A 119 19.19 7.27 26.75
CA ASP A 119 19.06 8.66 27.15
C ASP A 119 17.65 9.24 26.87
N ASP A 120 17.38 10.44 27.40
CA ASP A 120 16.08 11.12 27.23
C ASP A 120 15.75 11.47 25.76
N GLN A 121 16.77 11.72 24.95
CA GLN A 121 16.60 12.01 23.53
C GLN A 121 16.19 10.74 22.79
N GLU A 122 16.83 9.61 23.08
CA GLU A 122 16.50 8.29 22.55
C GLU A 122 15.10 7.84 22.98
N ARG A 123 14.69 8.09 24.23
CA ARG A 123 13.31 7.86 24.69
C ARG A 123 12.30 8.68 23.89
N THR A 124 12.64 9.94 23.60
CA THR A 124 11.80 10.81 22.77
C THR A 124 11.70 10.29 21.33
N ASP A 125 12.81 9.84 20.76
CA ASP A 125 12.85 9.27 19.41
C ASP A 125 12.04 7.97 19.32
N LEU A 126 12.14 7.09 20.31
CA LEU A 126 11.31 5.88 20.44
C LEU A 126 9.82 6.22 20.52
N PHE A 127 9.44 7.25 21.27
CA PHE A 127 8.05 7.72 21.33
C PHE A 127 7.54 8.18 19.95
N PHE A 128 8.31 8.98 19.21
CA PHE A 128 7.91 9.38 17.86
C PHE A 128 7.87 8.21 16.88
N THR A 129 8.76 7.23 17.03
CA THR A 129 8.69 5.98 16.26
C THR A 129 7.42 5.20 16.60
N GLN A 130 7.02 5.13 17.88
CA GLN A 130 5.76 4.52 18.30
C GLN A 130 4.55 5.17 17.61
N LEU A 131 4.52 6.49 17.51
CA LEU A 131 3.45 7.20 16.79
C LEU A 131 3.43 6.87 15.30
N LYS A 132 4.59 6.69 14.67
CA LYS A 132 4.69 6.23 13.27
C LYS A 132 4.19 4.79 13.11
N VAL A 133 4.49 3.91 14.06
CA VAL A 133 3.94 2.55 14.12
C VAL A 133 2.42 2.59 14.25
N ALA A 134 1.88 3.44 15.13
CA ALA A 134 0.43 3.61 15.29
C ALA A 134 -0.28 4.04 13.99
N LEU A 135 0.40 4.82 13.14
CA LEU A 135 -0.16 5.32 11.88
C LEU A 135 -0.24 4.25 10.79
N LEU A 136 0.76 3.35 10.73
CA LEU A 136 0.93 2.44 9.59
C LEU A 136 0.65 0.98 9.93
N ALA A 137 0.89 0.54 11.16
CA ALA A 137 0.84 -0.87 11.55
C ALA A 137 -0.57 -1.33 11.98
N LYS A 138 -0.84 -2.64 11.88
CA LYS A 138 -2.02 -3.25 12.51
C LYS A 138 -1.95 -3.11 14.04
N PRO A 139 -3.10 -3.15 14.74
CA PRO A 139 -3.16 -2.99 16.20
C PRO A 139 -2.29 -3.97 16.99
N LYS A 140 -2.08 -5.20 16.47
CA LYS A 140 -1.25 -6.22 17.13
C LYS A 140 0.22 -5.78 17.20
N THR A 141 0.79 -5.41 16.05
CA THR A 141 2.17 -4.91 15.91
C THR A 141 2.40 -3.62 16.68
N PHE A 142 1.41 -2.72 16.73
CA PHE A 142 1.47 -1.54 17.57
C PHE A 142 1.56 -1.89 19.07
N ARG A 143 0.81 -2.89 19.52
CA ARG A 143 0.85 -3.35 20.92
C ARG A 143 2.20 -3.97 21.28
N SER A 144 2.74 -4.86 20.44
CA SER A 144 4.05 -5.46 20.69
C SER A 144 5.17 -4.43 20.68
N TYR A 145 5.15 -3.46 19.75
CA TYR A 145 6.11 -2.35 19.80
C TYR A 145 5.95 -1.49 21.07
N SER A 146 4.72 -1.22 21.50
CA SER A 146 4.46 -0.45 22.72
C SER A 146 4.95 -1.19 23.97
N GLN A 147 4.83 -2.51 24.01
CA GLN A 147 5.40 -3.34 25.08
C GLN A 147 6.92 -3.26 25.07
N LEU A 148 7.53 -3.43 23.89
CA LEU A 148 8.97 -3.29 23.73
C LEU A 148 9.49 -1.97 24.32
N ILE A 149 9.00 -0.82 23.88
CA ILE A 149 9.54 0.48 24.34
C ILE A 149 9.26 0.77 25.81
N ASN A 150 8.20 0.23 26.39
CA ASN A 150 7.88 0.45 27.81
C ASN A 150 8.78 -0.38 28.71
N ASP A 151 9.18 -1.58 28.25
CA ASP A 151 9.95 -2.54 29.02
C ASP A 151 11.40 -2.69 28.51
N ILE A 152 11.83 -1.84 27.57
CA ILE A 152 13.18 -1.91 26.95
C ILE A 152 14.30 -1.65 27.97
N ALA A 153 14.06 -0.75 28.93
CA ALA A 153 15.04 -0.34 29.92
C ALA A 153 14.44 -0.30 31.32
N ASP A 154 15.29 -0.34 32.33
CA ASP A 154 14.92 -0.11 33.73
C ASP A 154 14.76 1.38 34.06
N ASP A 155 14.53 1.67 35.34
CA ASP A 155 14.34 3.03 35.86
C ASP A 155 15.61 3.88 35.72
N GLU A 156 16.77 3.25 35.55
CA GLU A 156 18.09 3.86 35.40
C GLU A 156 18.48 4.03 33.92
N GLY A 157 17.68 3.46 33.00
CA GLY A 157 17.90 3.54 31.56
C GLY A 157 18.76 2.41 31.00
N VAL A 158 19.14 1.43 31.81
CA VAL A 158 19.92 0.27 31.36
C VAL A 158 19.00 -0.69 30.62
N ILE A 159 19.45 -1.17 29.46
CA ILE A 159 18.66 -2.10 28.64
C ILE A 159 18.51 -3.45 29.36
N LYS A 160 17.26 -3.90 29.50
CA LYS A 160 16.93 -5.18 30.17
C LYS A 160 17.30 -6.39 29.29
N GLU A 161 17.61 -7.54 29.90
CA GLU A 161 17.83 -8.78 29.15
C GLU A 161 16.56 -9.19 28.37
N GLU A 162 15.37 -8.97 28.94
CA GLU A 162 14.10 -9.31 28.31
C GLU A 162 13.76 -8.45 27.10
N ALA A 163 14.42 -7.28 26.92
CA ALA A 163 14.19 -6.38 25.80
C ALA A 163 14.48 -7.05 24.44
N THR A 164 15.44 -7.98 24.41
CA THR A 164 15.77 -8.76 23.22
C THR A 164 14.58 -9.62 22.79
N LYS A 165 13.95 -10.30 23.75
CA LYS A 165 12.79 -11.15 23.49
C LYS A 165 11.60 -10.34 22.98
N LEU A 166 11.33 -9.20 23.61
CA LEU A 166 10.28 -8.28 23.18
C LEU A 166 10.53 -7.72 21.77
N LEU A 167 11.79 -7.50 21.41
CA LEU A 167 12.17 -7.10 20.05
C LEU A 167 11.87 -8.21 19.05
N LEU A 168 12.24 -9.46 19.35
CA LEU A 168 11.94 -10.60 18.49
C LEU A 168 10.42 -10.80 18.34
N ASP A 169 9.65 -10.70 19.42
CA ASP A 169 8.18 -10.78 19.38
C ASP A 169 7.57 -9.69 18.47
N PHE A 170 8.08 -8.46 18.57
CA PHE A 170 7.70 -7.37 17.66
C PHE A 170 8.04 -7.70 16.20
N ILE A 171 9.20 -8.29 15.90
CA ILE A 171 9.58 -8.67 14.53
C ILE A 171 8.64 -9.74 13.96
N VAL A 172 8.20 -10.71 14.77
CA VAL A 172 7.20 -11.70 14.35
C VAL A 172 5.89 -11.02 13.96
N ASP A 173 5.41 -10.10 14.79
CA ASP A 173 4.18 -9.35 14.51
C ASP A 173 4.32 -8.39 13.32
N ALA A 174 5.48 -7.76 13.16
CA ALA A 174 5.78 -6.89 12.02
C ALA A 174 5.81 -7.69 10.70
N ARG A 175 6.37 -8.90 10.72
CA ARG A 175 6.37 -9.82 9.57
C ARG A 175 4.95 -10.21 9.17
N SER A 176 4.10 -10.53 10.14
CA SER A 176 2.68 -10.83 9.90
C SER A 176 1.91 -9.61 9.38
N ASP A 177 2.24 -8.40 9.85
CA ASP A 177 1.60 -7.16 9.42
C ASP A 177 1.96 -6.73 7.99
N LEU A 178 3.12 -7.16 7.48
CA LEU A 178 3.52 -6.89 6.11
C LEU A 178 2.58 -7.58 5.09
N ASP A 179 1.85 -8.65 5.44
CA ASP A 179 0.81 -9.29 4.60
C ASP A 179 1.30 -9.72 3.19
N VAL A 180 2.61 -9.94 3.00
CA VAL A 180 3.21 -10.31 1.70
C VAL A 180 3.71 -11.74 1.64
N GLN A 181 3.88 -12.38 2.78
CA GLN A 181 4.34 -13.77 2.83
C GLN A 181 3.14 -14.70 2.93
N GLU A 182 3.23 -15.82 2.22
CA GLU A 182 2.29 -16.92 2.38
C GLU A 182 2.22 -17.33 3.85
N GLU A 183 1.06 -17.81 4.30
CA GLU A 183 0.94 -18.37 5.66
C GLU A 183 2.00 -19.45 5.81
N MET A 184 2.87 -19.30 6.83
CA MET A 184 3.94 -20.26 7.04
C MET A 184 3.37 -21.64 7.30
N SER A 185 3.93 -22.65 6.63
CA SER A 185 3.60 -24.03 6.96
C SER A 185 4.02 -24.34 8.41
N PRO A 186 3.44 -25.36 9.07
CA PRO A 186 3.86 -25.76 10.40
C PRO A 186 5.36 -26.09 10.50
N GLU A 187 5.98 -26.57 9.42
CA GLU A 187 7.40 -26.88 9.33
C GLU A 187 8.26 -25.60 9.26
N ASP A 188 7.84 -24.62 8.44
CA ASP A 188 8.52 -23.32 8.34
C ASP A 188 8.41 -22.52 9.63
N GLN A 189 7.27 -22.58 10.30
CA GLN A 189 7.07 -21.96 11.62
C GLN A 189 8.04 -22.54 12.64
N LYS A 190 8.24 -23.87 12.63
CA LYS A 190 9.17 -24.53 13.54
C LYS A 190 10.62 -24.10 13.27
N SER A 191 11.05 -24.13 12.01
CA SER A 191 12.39 -23.68 11.60
C SER A 191 12.64 -22.20 11.94
N PHE A 192 11.61 -21.36 11.77
CA PHE A 192 11.67 -19.96 12.13
C PHE A 192 11.81 -19.75 13.64
N ASN A 193 11.01 -20.46 14.45
CA ASN A 193 11.12 -20.39 15.90
C ASN A 193 12.49 -20.89 16.40
N GLU A 194 13.02 -21.96 15.82
CA GLU A 194 14.39 -22.44 16.12
C GLU A 194 15.45 -21.38 15.79
N SER A 195 15.28 -20.64 14.69
CA SER A 195 16.16 -19.53 14.32
C SER A 195 16.04 -18.34 15.28
N LEU A 196 14.84 -18.05 15.79
CA LEU A 196 14.63 -17.01 16.82
C LEU A 196 15.32 -17.37 18.13
N GLU A 197 15.27 -18.64 18.56
CA GLU A 197 16.00 -19.09 19.76
C GLU A 197 17.52 -18.96 19.60
N ILE A 198 18.05 -19.19 18.39
CA ILE A 198 19.48 -18.98 18.09
C ILE A 198 19.81 -17.48 18.16
N ALA A 199 18.96 -16.62 17.60
CA ALA A 199 19.14 -15.16 17.63
C ALA A 199 19.07 -14.61 19.06
N GLU A 200 18.14 -15.09 19.88
CA GLU A 200 18.03 -14.73 21.30
C GLU A 200 19.30 -15.08 22.07
N LYS A 201 19.86 -16.28 21.85
CA LYS A 201 21.14 -16.69 22.44
C LYS A 201 22.31 -15.84 21.97
N ALA A 202 22.33 -15.45 20.69
CA ALA A 202 23.37 -14.58 20.15
C ALA A 202 23.31 -13.17 20.77
N ALA A 203 22.11 -12.60 20.91
CA ALA A 203 21.90 -11.30 21.54
C ALA A 203 22.29 -11.31 23.04
N GLY A 204 21.97 -12.37 23.77
CA GLY A 204 22.41 -12.54 25.16
C GLY A 204 23.94 -12.63 25.33
N ASN A 205 24.69 -12.99 24.28
CA ASN A 205 26.15 -12.91 24.29
C ASN A 205 26.63 -11.48 24.03
N ILE A 206 25.97 -10.74 23.13
CA ILE A 206 26.30 -9.33 22.83
C ILE A 206 26.14 -8.45 24.08
N GLN A 207 25.08 -8.65 24.87
CA GLN A 207 24.87 -7.96 26.16
C GLN A 207 25.93 -8.29 27.23
N LYS A 208 26.68 -9.41 27.11
CA LYS A 208 27.68 -9.85 28.10
C LYS A 208 29.13 -9.50 27.73
N THR A 209 29.38 -9.25 26.45
CA THR A 209 30.70 -8.85 25.92
C THR A 209 30.81 -7.37 25.60
N GLY A 210 29.69 -6.65 25.68
CA GLY A 210 29.63 -5.20 25.67
C GLY A 210 30.00 -4.64 27.04
#